data_AF-Q0AU52-F1
#
_entry.id   AF-Q0AU52-F1
#
_cell.length_a   1.000
_cell.length_b   1.000
_cell.length_c   1.000
_cell.angle_alpha   90.00
_cell.angle_beta   90.00
_cell.angle_gamma   90.00
#
_symmetry.space_group_name_H-M   'P 1'
#
loop_
_entity.id
_entity.type
_entity.pdbx_description
1 polymer ?
#
loop_
_entity_poly.entity_id
_entity_poly.type
_entity_poly.pdbx_seq_one_letter_code
_entity_poly.pdbx_strand_id
1 'polypeptide(L)'
;METGLVRIAEIARQNPKERFTALIHHINHETLKECHLEISGSKASGVDQVTKQAYEENLEANIADLIGRMKRQAYKPQPVRRVYIPKEGSNKRRPLGIPSYEDKLVQKGLARILNTIYEQDFLDCSFGFRPGRGCHDALKVLNHIIERKKVNYIVDADIRGFFDHVDHEWMMKFLELRIADPNLLRLIKRFLKAGVMEAGIVYDTPKGTPQGGIVSPILANIYLHYVLDLWFEKVVKKRCQGEAYLVRYADDFVCCFQNKSDAEWFYANLRERLNKFNLEVAEEKTRIIAFGRFADKESKKQGRKKPDTFDFLGFTHYCSKSKKGWFRVKRKTSQKKYRSSLLKCKTWLRKHLISPTDYVIEMLQIKLQGYYRYYGITDNSTALRNFCDKVRRMLFKWFNRRSQRKSMNWDKYVRFLNKHPLPKGRIYVDIYDVRPELLSYLK
;
A
#
# COMPACT_ATOMS: atom_id res chain seq x y z
N MET A 1 -25.46 -14.35 5.73
CA MET A 1 -24.10 -14.85 6.02
C MET A 1 -23.18 -13.87 6.73
N GLU A 2 -23.39 -12.55 6.61
CA GLU A 2 -22.71 -11.53 7.44
C GLU A 2 -22.74 -11.88 8.93
N THR A 3 -23.82 -12.48 9.42
CA THR A 3 -24.01 -12.88 10.82
C THR A 3 -22.91 -13.80 11.38
N GLY A 4 -22.34 -14.70 10.56
CA GLY A 4 -21.29 -15.63 11.02
C GLY A 4 -19.93 -14.95 11.21
N LEU A 5 -19.51 -14.14 10.23
CA LEU A 5 -18.26 -13.38 10.32
C LEU A 5 -18.37 -12.25 11.36
N VAL A 6 -19.53 -11.61 11.50
CA VAL A 6 -19.77 -10.61 12.54
C VAL A 6 -19.58 -11.22 13.93
N ARG A 7 -20.15 -12.40 14.18
CA ARG A 7 -19.95 -13.13 15.44
C ARG A 7 -18.48 -13.49 15.69
N ILE A 8 -17.74 -13.89 14.66
CA ILE A 8 -16.28 -14.13 14.79
C ILE A 8 -15.55 -12.84 15.19
N ALA A 9 -15.89 -11.70 14.57
CA ALA A 9 -15.29 -10.42 14.94
C ALA A 9 -15.61 -10.02 16.39
N GLU A 10 -16.84 -10.25 16.85
CA GLU A 10 -17.24 -9.98 18.24
C GLU A 10 -16.45 -10.85 19.23
N ILE A 11 -16.36 -12.15 18.97
CA ILE A 11 -15.59 -13.08 19.80
C ILE A 11 -14.11 -12.70 19.80
N ALA A 12 -13.54 -12.39 18.62
CA ALA A 12 -12.14 -11.98 18.50
C ALA A 12 -11.85 -10.71 19.31
N ARG A 13 -12.81 -9.78 19.37
CA ARG A 13 -12.70 -8.55 20.16
C ARG A 13 -12.81 -8.80 21.66
N GLN A 14 -13.75 -9.64 22.09
CA GLN A 14 -14.00 -9.91 23.51
C GLN A 14 -12.93 -10.84 24.12
N ASN A 15 -12.43 -11.80 23.34
CA ASN A 15 -11.49 -12.83 23.77
C ASN A 15 -10.21 -12.80 22.91
N PRO A 16 -9.22 -11.95 23.23
CA PRO A 16 -7.99 -11.81 22.43
C PRO A 16 -7.08 -13.05 22.35
N LYS A 17 -7.35 -14.09 23.14
CA LYS A 17 -6.61 -15.36 23.15
C LYS A 17 -7.40 -16.52 22.51
N GLU A 18 -8.61 -16.26 22.02
CA GLU A 18 -9.45 -17.29 21.42
C GLU A 18 -8.79 -17.89 20.18
N ARG A 19 -8.88 -19.22 20.06
CA ARG A 19 -8.37 -19.96 18.90
C ARG A 19 -9.54 -20.54 18.11
N PHE A 20 -9.75 -20.01 16.92
CA PHE A 20 -10.87 -20.40 16.07
C PHE A 20 -10.61 -21.73 15.35
N THR A 21 -11.49 -22.71 15.53
CA THR A 21 -11.31 -24.11 15.08
C THR A 21 -12.12 -24.48 13.84
N ALA A 22 -13.23 -23.80 13.56
CA ALA A 22 -14.11 -24.09 12.43
C ALA A 22 -14.32 -22.83 11.60
N LEU A 23 -13.41 -22.54 10.68
CA LEU A 23 -13.43 -21.33 9.84
C LEU A 23 -13.66 -21.63 8.36
N ILE A 24 -13.15 -22.78 7.88
CA ILE A 24 -13.20 -23.13 6.45
C ILE A 24 -14.63 -23.19 5.89
N HIS A 25 -15.62 -23.51 6.73
CA HIS A 25 -17.03 -23.60 6.36
C HIS A 25 -17.65 -22.24 5.96
N HIS A 26 -17.01 -21.13 6.33
CA HIS A 26 -17.38 -19.80 5.84
C HIS A 26 -17.00 -19.57 4.38
N ILE A 27 -16.14 -20.42 3.79
CA ILE A 27 -15.94 -20.45 2.34
C ILE A 27 -16.96 -21.41 1.74
N ASN A 28 -18.13 -20.88 1.43
CA ASN A 28 -19.25 -21.63 0.87
C ASN A 28 -19.82 -20.96 -0.40
N HIS A 29 -20.90 -21.53 -0.90
CA HIS A 29 -21.46 -21.20 -2.20
C HIS A 29 -21.81 -19.71 -2.35
N GLU A 30 -22.55 -19.15 -1.40
CA GLU A 30 -22.95 -17.75 -1.49
C GLU A 30 -21.76 -16.81 -1.26
N THR A 31 -20.78 -17.17 -0.40
CA THR A 31 -19.58 -16.32 -0.23
C THR A 31 -18.73 -16.25 -1.49
N LEU A 32 -18.61 -17.37 -2.23
CA LEU A 32 -17.84 -17.40 -3.46
C LEU A 32 -18.56 -16.64 -4.58
N LYS A 33 -19.90 -16.65 -4.61
CA LYS A 33 -20.68 -15.78 -5.50
C LYS A 33 -20.48 -14.30 -5.20
N GLU A 34 -20.56 -13.90 -3.93
CA GLU A 34 -20.27 -12.52 -3.53
C GLU A 34 -18.85 -12.12 -3.92
N CYS A 35 -17.87 -13.01 -3.70
CA CYS A 35 -16.49 -12.78 -4.12
C CYS A 35 -16.39 -12.58 -5.63
N HIS A 36 -17.12 -13.36 -6.43
CA HIS A 36 -17.18 -13.24 -7.89
C HIS A 36 -17.73 -11.87 -8.31
N LEU A 37 -18.85 -11.43 -7.74
CA LEU A 37 -19.47 -10.14 -8.07
C LEU A 37 -18.50 -8.97 -7.86
N GLU A 38 -17.82 -8.96 -6.73
CA GLU A 38 -16.88 -7.90 -6.37
C GLU A 38 -15.53 -7.96 -7.12
N ILE A 39 -15.18 -9.07 -7.78
CA ILE A 39 -13.97 -9.13 -8.60
C ILE A 39 -14.22 -8.37 -9.91
N SER A 40 -13.39 -7.37 -10.20
CA SER A 40 -13.48 -6.60 -11.44
C SER A 40 -13.18 -7.46 -12.67
N GLY A 41 -14.02 -7.38 -13.71
CA GLY A 41 -13.88 -8.16 -14.95
C GLY A 41 -12.63 -7.83 -15.80
N SER A 42 -11.98 -6.70 -15.56
CA SER A 42 -10.77 -6.28 -16.30
C SER A 42 -9.45 -6.87 -15.77
N LYS A 43 -9.49 -7.76 -14.77
CA LYS A 43 -8.28 -8.39 -14.26
C LYS A 43 -7.74 -9.42 -15.24
N ALA A 44 -6.42 -9.39 -15.44
CA ALA A 44 -5.72 -10.38 -16.23
C ALA A 44 -5.94 -11.81 -15.69
N SER A 45 -6.05 -12.75 -16.61
CA SER A 45 -6.19 -14.18 -16.38
C SER A 45 -4.89 -14.81 -15.86
N GLY A 46 -5.06 -15.90 -15.11
CA GLY A 46 -3.96 -16.67 -14.53
C GLY A 46 -3.28 -17.56 -15.56
N VAL A 47 -2.74 -18.70 -15.11
CA VAL A 47 -2.16 -19.73 -15.98
C VAL A 47 -3.24 -20.44 -16.81
N ASP A 48 -4.40 -20.64 -16.21
CA ASP A 48 -5.62 -21.25 -16.79
C ASP A 48 -6.25 -20.44 -17.93
N GLN A 49 -5.86 -19.17 -18.10
CA GLN A 49 -6.44 -18.23 -19.07
C GLN A 49 -7.95 -18.00 -18.93
N VAL A 50 -8.59 -18.49 -17.86
CA VAL A 50 -10.02 -18.31 -17.60
C VAL A 50 -10.28 -16.86 -17.19
N THR A 51 -11.20 -16.21 -17.92
CA THR A 51 -11.65 -14.84 -17.63
C THR A 51 -12.87 -14.86 -16.71
N LYS A 52 -13.18 -13.72 -16.09
CA LYS A 52 -14.40 -13.59 -15.29
C LYS A 52 -15.64 -13.95 -16.11
N GLN A 53 -15.73 -13.42 -17.34
CA GLN A 53 -16.87 -13.63 -18.24
C GLN A 53 -17.05 -15.11 -18.58
N ALA A 54 -15.97 -15.79 -18.98
CA ALA A 54 -16.03 -17.23 -19.27
C ALA A 54 -16.42 -18.06 -18.04
N TYR A 55 -15.95 -17.69 -16.85
CA TYR A 55 -16.34 -18.37 -15.62
C TYR A 55 -17.81 -18.11 -15.23
N GLU A 56 -18.34 -16.94 -15.58
CA GLU A 56 -19.70 -16.49 -15.27
C GLU A 56 -20.77 -17.24 -16.07
N GLU A 57 -20.44 -17.72 -17.28
CA GLU A 57 -21.35 -18.51 -18.14
C GLU A 57 -21.94 -19.73 -17.43
N ASN A 58 -21.15 -20.41 -16.58
CA ASN A 58 -21.57 -21.57 -15.80
C ASN A 58 -21.29 -21.39 -14.29
N LEU A 59 -21.54 -20.17 -13.78
CA LEU A 59 -21.14 -19.76 -12.42
C LEU A 59 -21.54 -20.74 -11.32
N GLU A 60 -22.80 -21.18 -11.31
CA GLU A 60 -23.38 -22.07 -10.29
C GLU A 60 -22.66 -23.43 -10.27
N ALA A 61 -22.53 -24.07 -11.42
CA ALA A 61 -21.89 -25.36 -11.56
C ALA A 61 -20.39 -25.29 -11.20
N ASN A 62 -19.70 -24.25 -11.67
CA ASN A 62 -18.28 -24.03 -11.38
C ASN A 62 -18.03 -23.86 -9.88
N ILE A 63 -18.85 -23.07 -9.17
CA ILE A 63 -18.71 -22.88 -7.73
C ILE A 63 -19.05 -24.17 -6.97
N ALA A 64 -20.09 -24.89 -7.37
CA ALA A 64 -20.47 -26.16 -6.74
C ALA A 64 -19.34 -27.20 -6.85
N ASP A 65 -18.74 -27.34 -8.03
CA ASP A 65 -17.58 -28.23 -8.25
C ASP A 65 -16.38 -27.80 -7.39
N LEU A 66 -16.03 -26.51 -7.38
CA LEU A 66 -14.94 -25.97 -6.58
C LEU A 66 -15.12 -26.30 -5.09
N ILE A 67 -16.32 -26.10 -4.55
CA ILE A 67 -16.64 -26.46 -3.16
C ILE A 67 -16.55 -27.96 -2.94
N GLY A 68 -17.04 -28.78 -3.88
CA GLY A 68 -16.92 -30.24 -3.83
C GLY A 68 -15.45 -30.70 -3.79
N ARG A 69 -14.57 -30.05 -4.55
CA ARG A 69 -13.11 -30.28 -4.50
C ARG A 69 -12.48 -29.80 -3.20
N MET A 70 -12.91 -28.67 -2.65
CA MET A 70 -12.42 -28.15 -1.37
C MET A 70 -12.81 -29.07 -0.20
N LYS A 71 -14.08 -29.50 -0.13
CA LYS A 71 -14.59 -30.40 0.92
C LYS A 71 -13.84 -31.73 0.95
N ARG A 72 -13.58 -32.32 -0.22
CA ARG A 72 -12.80 -33.57 -0.36
C ARG A 72 -11.29 -33.38 -0.28
N GLN A 73 -10.80 -32.16 0.01
CA GLN A 73 -9.36 -31.82 0.08
C GLN A 73 -8.59 -32.04 -1.23
N ALA A 74 -9.30 -32.17 -2.36
CA ALA A 74 -8.76 -32.38 -3.70
C ALA A 74 -8.34 -31.06 -4.38
N TYR A 75 -8.87 -29.92 -3.93
CA TYR A 75 -8.49 -28.61 -4.45
C TYR A 75 -7.01 -28.29 -4.20
N LYS A 76 -6.25 -28.08 -5.28
CA LYS A 76 -4.84 -27.65 -5.24
C LYS A 76 -4.73 -26.29 -5.94
N PRO A 77 -4.24 -25.25 -5.26
CA PRO A 77 -3.94 -23.97 -5.90
C PRO A 77 -2.99 -24.15 -7.07
N GLN A 78 -3.21 -23.38 -8.14
CA GLN A 78 -2.37 -23.42 -9.31
C GLN A 78 -1.15 -22.52 -9.14
N PRO A 79 -0.03 -22.80 -9.84
CA PRO A 79 1.08 -21.86 -9.90
C PRO A 79 0.65 -20.49 -10.40
N VAL A 80 1.16 -19.42 -9.80
CA VAL A 80 0.83 -18.05 -10.23
C VAL A 80 1.57 -17.68 -11.50
N ARG A 81 0.91 -17.00 -12.45
CA ARG A 81 1.57 -16.55 -13.69
C ARG A 81 2.41 -15.30 -13.43
N ARG A 82 3.72 -15.36 -13.66
CA ARG A 82 4.63 -14.22 -13.42
C ARG A 82 4.55 -13.18 -14.54
N VAL A 83 4.33 -11.92 -14.18
CA VAL A 83 4.32 -10.76 -15.07
C VAL A 83 5.18 -9.66 -14.49
N TYR A 84 6.01 -9.03 -15.31
CA TYR A 84 6.90 -7.97 -14.86
C TYR A 84 6.30 -6.58 -15.09
N ILE A 85 6.19 -5.81 -14.02
CA ILE A 85 5.78 -4.40 -14.08
C ILE A 85 7.01 -3.52 -13.83
N PRO A 86 7.30 -2.51 -14.67
CA PRO A 86 8.41 -1.61 -14.43
C PRO A 86 8.25 -0.85 -13.11
N LYS A 87 9.30 -0.85 -12.28
CA LYS A 87 9.29 -0.09 -11.02
C LYS A 87 9.40 1.40 -11.34
N GLU A 88 8.53 2.21 -10.75
CA GLU A 88 8.54 3.65 -11.00
C GLU A 88 9.88 4.30 -10.63
N GLY A 89 10.52 4.92 -11.62
CA GLY A 89 11.78 5.64 -11.44
C GLY A 89 13.01 4.75 -11.21
N SER A 90 12.97 3.49 -11.66
CA SER A 90 14.12 2.57 -11.64
C SER A 90 14.10 1.68 -12.89
N ASN A 91 15.27 1.20 -13.32
CA ASN A 91 15.36 0.17 -14.37
C ASN A 91 14.95 -1.23 -13.88
N LYS A 92 14.74 -1.41 -12.57
CA LYS A 92 14.30 -2.68 -11.99
C LYS A 92 12.83 -2.96 -12.32
N ARG A 93 12.49 -4.23 -12.51
CA ARG A 93 11.11 -4.70 -12.70
C ARG A 93 10.60 -5.35 -11.41
N ARG A 94 9.32 -5.16 -11.08
CA ARG A 94 8.63 -5.83 -9.98
C ARG A 94 7.91 -7.05 -10.56
N PRO A 95 8.20 -8.27 -10.10
CA PRO A 95 7.42 -9.44 -10.48
C PRO A 95 6.02 -9.35 -9.84
N LEU A 96 5.00 -9.70 -10.61
CA LEU A 96 3.63 -9.83 -10.14
C LEU A 96 3.16 -11.25 -10.51
N GLY A 97 2.72 -12.01 -9.52
CA GLY A 97 2.02 -13.27 -9.70
C GLY A 97 0.53 -13.02 -9.92
N ILE A 98 0.01 -13.49 -11.05
CA ILE A 98 -1.41 -13.44 -11.38
C ILE A 98 -1.99 -14.84 -11.14
N PRO A 99 -2.79 -15.04 -10.08
CA PRO A 99 -3.42 -16.33 -9.79
C PRO A 99 -4.52 -16.69 -10.82
N SER A 100 -4.87 -17.97 -10.87
CA SER A 100 -6.03 -18.51 -11.60
C SER A 100 -7.33 -17.85 -11.11
N TYR A 101 -8.42 -17.99 -11.88
CA TYR A 101 -9.68 -17.34 -11.49
C TYR A 101 -10.27 -17.95 -10.21
N GLU A 102 -10.28 -19.28 -10.10
CA GLU A 102 -10.73 -19.98 -8.89
C GLU A 102 -9.88 -19.60 -7.67
N ASP A 103 -8.55 -19.55 -7.83
CA ASP A 103 -7.65 -19.17 -6.74
C ASP A 103 -7.94 -17.74 -6.25
N LYS A 104 -8.32 -16.81 -7.14
CA LYS A 104 -8.76 -15.46 -6.74
C LYS A 104 -10.01 -15.51 -5.87
N LEU A 105 -10.99 -16.34 -6.22
CA LEU A 105 -12.23 -16.48 -5.44
C LEU A 105 -11.92 -17.03 -4.05
N VAL A 106 -11.18 -18.13 -3.98
CA VAL A 106 -10.82 -18.77 -2.71
C VAL A 106 -9.94 -17.86 -1.85
N GLN A 107 -8.92 -17.20 -2.44
CA GLN A 107 -8.08 -16.24 -1.72
C GLN A 107 -8.88 -15.06 -1.17
N LYS A 108 -9.94 -14.64 -1.88
CA LYS A 108 -10.78 -13.55 -1.44
C LYS A 108 -11.66 -13.94 -0.25
N GLY A 109 -12.29 -15.13 -0.29
CA GLY A 109 -13.01 -15.69 0.85
C GLY A 109 -12.09 -15.86 2.07
N LEU A 110 -10.90 -16.41 1.86
CA LEU A 110 -9.86 -16.52 2.89
C LEU A 110 -9.45 -15.15 3.46
N ALA A 111 -9.24 -14.15 2.61
CA ALA A 111 -8.90 -12.81 3.05
C ALA A 111 -10.01 -12.18 3.91
N ARG A 112 -11.29 -12.42 3.60
CA ARG A 112 -12.41 -11.96 4.43
C ARG A 112 -12.32 -12.55 5.84
N ILE A 113 -12.17 -13.88 5.95
CA ILE A 113 -12.04 -14.58 7.24
C ILE A 113 -10.86 -14.03 8.05
N LEU A 114 -9.68 -13.90 7.43
CA LEU A 114 -8.49 -13.39 8.11
C LEU A 114 -8.68 -11.92 8.55
N ASN A 115 -9.25 -11.06 7.71
CA ASN A 115 -9.52 -9.68 8.08
C ASN A 115 -10.48 -9.60 9.29
N THR A 116 -11.53 -10.42 9.31
CA THR A 116 -12.49 -10.47 10.42
C THR A 116 -11.80 -10.75 11.77
N ILE A 117 -10.86 -11.69 11.79
CA ILE A 117 -10.15 -12.08 13.03
C ILE A 117 -9.10 -11.04 13.40
N TYR A 118 -8.18 -10.73 12.47
CA TYR A 118 -6.97 -9.98 12.79
C TYR A 118 -7.16 -8.47 12.80
N GLU A 119 -8.22 -7.92 12.19
CA GLU A 119 -8.52 -6.48 12.29
C GLU A 119 -8.78 -6.07 13.75
N GLN A 120 -9.27 -6.98 14.60
CA GLN A 120 -9.44 -6.74 16.04
C GLN A 120 -8.11 -6.74 16.82
N ASP A 121 -7.06 -7.34 16.26
CA ASP A 121 -5.75 -7.49 16.91
C ASP A 121 -4.75 -6.43 16.45
N PHE A 122 -4.89 -5.95 15.21
CA PHE A 122 -3.96 -5.02 14.62
C PHE A 122 -3.91 -3.69 15.36
N LEU A 123 -2.69 -3.32 15.77
CA LEU A 123 -2.42 -2.03 16.41
C LEU A 123 -2.77 -0.87 15.48
N ASP A 124 -3.20 0.24 16.09
CA ASP A 124 -3.61 1.45 15.39
C ASP A 124 -2.48 2.15 14.61
N CYS A 125 -1.22 1.82 14.91
CA CYS A 125 -0.04 2.30 14.18
C CYS A 125 0.06 1.75 12.75
N SER A 126 -0.70 0.71 12.40
CA SER A 126 -0.68 0.09 11.06
C SER A 126 -1.88 0.52 10.20
N PHE A 127 -1.61 1.01 9.00
CA PHE A 127 -2.63 1.58 8.10
C PHE A 127 -2.76 0.84 6.76
N GLY A 128 -1.70 0.18 6.29
CA GLY A 128 -1.67 -0.41 4.95
C GLY A 128 -2.67 -1.55 4.80
N PHE A 129 -3.40 -1.60 3.68
CA PHE A 129 -4.33 -2.68 3.31
C PHE A 129 -5.41 -3.03 4.36
N ARG A 130 -5.79 -2.08 5.22
CA ARG A 130 -6.84 -2.26 6.22
C ARG A 130 -8.13 -1.53 5.82
N PRO A 131 -9.30 -2.10 6.11
CA PRO A 131 -10.58 -1.43 5.85
C PRO A 131 -10.67 -0.13 6.65
N GLY A 132 -11.17 0.94 6.03
CA GLY A 132 -11.35 2.24 6.69
C GLY A 132 -10.06 3.00 7.03
N ARG A 133 -8.87 2.51 6.61
CA ARG A 133 -7.57 3.17 6.82
C ARG A 133 -6.85 3.38 5.48
N GLY A 134 -6.51 4.63 5.18
CA GLY A 134 -5.84 5.02 3.93
C GLY A 134 -4.45 5.63 4.13
N CYS A 135 -3.75 5.89 3.02
CA CYS A 135 -2.46 6.60 3.05
C CYS A 135 -2.57 7.96 3.73
N HIS A 136 -3.67 8.68 3.49
CA HIS A 136 -3.89 10.00 4.06
C HIS A 136 -4.10 9.97 5.57
N ASP A 137 -4.69 8.89 6.11
CA ASP A 137 -4.82 8.71 7.57
C ASP A 137 -3.44 8.55 8.22
N ALA A 138 -2.56 7.72 7.63
CA ALA A 138 -1.19 7.56 8.11
C ALA A 138 -0.43 8.90 8.09
N LEU A 139 -0.59 9.70 7.03
CA LEU A 139 0.03 11.03 6.93
C LEU A 139 -0.52 12.01 7.98
N LYS A 140 -1.83 11.99 8.22
CA LYS A 140 -2.51 12.80 9.23
C LYS A 140 -2.00 12.49 10.64
N VAL A 141 -1.92 11.20 10.98
CA VAL A 141 -1.39 10.73 12.26
C VAL A 141 0.08 11.08 12.42
N LEU A 142 0.90 10.87 11.38
CA LEU A 142 2.30 11.27 11.39
C LEU A 142 2.47 12.79 11.59
N ASN A 143 1.60 13.60 10.97
CA ASN A 143 1.60 15.05 11.17
C ASN A 143 1.31 15.40 12.64
N HIS A 144 0.29 14.78 13.21
CA HIS A 144 -0.09 15.00 14.61
C HIS A 144 1.06 14.64 15.56
N ILE A 145 1.68 13.48 15.36
CA ILE A 145 2.83 13.02 16.15
C ILE A 145 3.96 14.06 16.10
N ILE A 146 4.42 14.45 14.91
CA ILE A 146 5.60 15.33 14.79
C ILE A 146 5.32 16.75 15.29
N GLU A 147 4.10 17.28 15.08
CA GLU A 147 3.78 18.65 15.47
C GLU A 147 3.38 18.80 16.93
N ARG A 148 2.69 17.80 17.52
CA ARG A 148 2.09 17.90 18.86
C ARG A 148 2.87 17.17 19.94
N LYS A 149 3.54 16.07 19.62
CA LYS A 149 4.31 15.25 20.58
C LYS A 149 5.78 15.67 20.64
N LYS A 150 6.55 15.10 21.56
CA LYS A 150 7.97 15.47 21.78
C LYS A 150 8.90 14.69 20.85
N VAL A 151 8.74 14.85 19.54
CA VAL A 151 9.55 14.15 18.53
C VAL A 151 10.65 15.05 17.97
N ASN A 152 11.88 14.53 17.94
CA ASN A 152 13.05 15.23 17.40
C ASN A 152 13.84 14.41 16.38
N TYR A 153 13.66 13.09 16.35
CA TYR A 153 14.35 12.20 15.44
C TYR A 153 13.34 11.28 14.75
N ILE A 154 13.60 11.02 13.47
CA ILE A 154 12.82 10.10 12.65
C ILE A 154 13.76 9.03 12.10
N VAL A 155 13.35 7.78 12.24
CA VAL A 155 13.95 6.64 11.56
C VAL A 155 13.01 6.27 10.42
N ASP A 156 13.42 6.64 9.21
CA ASP A 156 12.77 6.24 7.96
C ASP A 156 13.36 4.88 7.57
N ALA A 157 12.56 3.81 7.57
CA ALA A 157 13.04 2.44 7.37
C ALA A 157 12.16 1.66 6.38
N ASP A 158 12.80 0.82 5.56
CA ASP A 158 12.14 0.01 4.54
C ASP A 158 12.67 -1.43 4.58
N ILE A 159 11.82 -2.40 4.28
CA ILE A 159 12.19 -3.83 4.28
C ILE A 159 12.58 -4.26 2.86
N ARG A 160 13.73 -4.89 2.73
CA ARG A 160 14.24 -5.32 1.43
C ARG A 160 13.43 -6.50 0.90
N GLY A 161 12.63 -6.24 -0.13
CA GLY A 161 11.92 -7.29 -0.86
C GLY A 161 11.02 -8.13 0.06
N PHE A 162 10.26 -7.48 0.93
CA PHE A 162 9.46 -8.14 1.97
C PHE A 162 8.69 -9.36 1.45
N PHE A 163 7.89 -9.20 0.39
CA PHE A 163 7.07 -10.27 -0.19
C PHE A 163 7.89 -11.46 -0.71
N ASP A 164 9.15 -11.27 -1.09
CA ASP A 164 10.01 -12.33 -1.61
C ASP A 164 10.73 -13.12 -0.49
N HIS A 165 10.79 -12.55 0.73
CA HIS A 165 11.55 -13.12 1.86
C HIS A 165 10.69 -13.62 3.01
N VAL A 166 9.35 -13.48 2.94
CA VAL A 166 8.44 -14.01 3.98
C VAL A 166 8.69 -15.50 4.22
N ASP A 167 9.05 -15.85 5.45
CA ASP A 167 9.28 -17.22 5.86
C ASP A 167 7.95 -17.95 6.10
N HIS A 168 7.76 -19.09 5.44
CA HIS A 168 6.50 -19.85 5.52
C HIS A 168 6.30 -20.48 6.89
N GLU A 169 7.36 -20.91 7.57
CA GLU A 169 7.23 -21.54 8.88
C GLU A 169 6.83 -20.52 9.94
N TRP A 170 7.47 -19.35 9.94
CA TRP A 170 7.07 -18.24 10.81
C TRP A 170 5.65 -17.76 10.51
N MET A 171 5.27 -17.65 9.24
CA MET A 171 3.91 -17.29 8.85
C MET A 171 2.89 -18.26 9.44
N MET A 172 3.13 -19.57 9.33
CA MET A 172 2.22 -20.59 9.90
C MET A 172 2.17 -20.50 11.43
N LYS A 173 3.32 -20.33 12.10
CA LYS A 173 3.37 -20.15 13.56
C LYS A 173 2.55 -18.94 14.03
N PHE A 174 2.62 -17.82 13.31
CA PHE A 174 1.81 -16.64 13.65
C PHE A 174 0.33 -16.88 13.45
N LEU A 175 -0.06 -17.58 12.37
CA LEU A 175 -1.46 -17.90 12.11
C LEU A 175 -2.03 -18.85 13.17
N GLU A 176 -1.25 -19.82 13.63
CA GLU A 176 -1.64 -20.82 14.62
C GLU A 176 -1.96 -20.25 16.01
N LEU A 177 -1.49 -19.02 16.31
CA LEU A 177 -1.81 -18.30 17.54
C LEU A 177 -3.30 -17.99 17.67
N ARG A 178 -4.00 -17.77 16.55
CA ARG A 178 -5.42 -17.41 16.52
C ARG A 178 -6.28 -18.42 15.78
N ILE A 179 -5.68 -19.25 14.93
CA ILE A 179 -6.38 -20.23 14.11
C ILE A 179 -5.94 -21.62 14.54
N ALA A 180 -6.90 -22.43 14.98
CA ALA A 180 -6.73 -23.85 15.26
C ALA A 180 -7.43 -24.74 14.22
N ASP A 181 -8.05 -24.16 13.17
CA ASP A 181 -8.65 -24.91 12.05
C ASP A 181 -7.56 -25.53 11.15
N PRO A 182 -7.38 -26.87 11.17
CA PRO A 182 -6.34 -27.52 10.39
C PRO A 182 -6.59 -27.44 8.88
N ASN A 183 -7.86 -27.38 8.45
CA ASN A 183 -8.21 -27.32 7.03
C ASN A 183 -7.88 -25.94 6.44
N LEU A 184 -8.18 -24.88 7.19
CA LEU A 184 -7.84 -23.51 6.78
C LEU A 184 -6.32 -23.32 6.73
N LEU A 185 -5.61 -23.76 7.78
CA LEU A 185 -4.13 -23.68 7.83
C LEU A 185 -3.50 -24.46 6.68
N ARG A 186 -4.01 -25.65 6.36
CA ARG A 186 -3.56 -26.45 5.21
C ARG A 186 -3.78 -25.73 3.89
N LEU A 187 -4.92 -25.07 3.70
CA LEU A 187 -5.22 -24.28 2.52
C LEU A 187 -4.24 -23.10 2.36
N ILE A 188 -3.96 -22.36 3.44
CA ILE A 188 -2.97 -21.28 3.44
C ILE A 188 -1.58 -21.82 3.07
N LYS A 189 -1.15 -22.92 3.70
CA LYS A 189 0.12 -23.58 3.40
C LYS A 189 0.22 -24.01 1.94
N ARG A 190 -0.87 -24.52 1.35
CA ARG A 190 -0.93 -24.86 -0.08
C ARG A 190 -0.77 -23.61 -0.97
N PHE A 191 -1.38 -22.48 -0.61
CA PHE A 191 -1.19 -21.22 -1.36
C PHE A 191 0.22 -20.65 -1.26
N LEU A 192 0.86 -20.75 -0.09
CA LEU A 192 2.25 -20.28 0.08
C LEU A 192 3.24 -21.12 -0.75
N LYS A 193 2.98 -22.43 -0.84
CA LYS A 193 3.79 -23.37 -1.63
C LYS A 193 3.40 -23.45 -3.10
N ALA A 194 2.30 -22.82 -3.51
CA ALA A 194 1.88 -22.78 -4.90
C ALA A 194 2.93 -21.96 -5.67
N GLY A 195 3.78 -22.67 -6.41
CA GLY A 195 4.93 -22.10 -7.11
C GLY A 195 4.58 -21.00 -8.11
N VAL A 196 5.57 -20.54 -8.83
CA VAL A 196 5.42 -19.48 -9.83
C VAL A 196 5.69 -20.06 -11.21
N MET A 197 4.79 -19.83 -12.16
CA MET A 197 5.00 -20.18 -13.56
C MET A 197 5.55 -19.00 -14.34
N GLU A 198 6.71 -19.19 -14.97
CA GLU A 198 7.38 -18.21 -15.83
C GLU A 198 7.81 -18.88 -17.14
N ALA A 199 7.35 -18.33 -18.27
CA ALA A 199 7.62 -18.86 -19.62
C ALA A 199 7.31 -20.36 -19.80
N GLY A 200 6.29 -20.88 -19.11
CA GLY A 200 5.88 -22.29 -19.18
C GLY A 200 6.63 -23.22 -18.22
N ILE A 201 7.62 -22.71 -17.48
CA ILE A 201 8.36 -23.46 -16.47
C ILE A 201 7.80 -23.13 -15.08
N VAL A 202 7.51 -24.17 -14.28
CA VAL A 202 7.06 -24.03 -12.90
C VAL A 202 8.27 -24.02 -11.99
N TYR A 203 8.40 -22.97 -11.18
CA TYR A 203 9.43 -22.83 -10.17
C TYR A 203 8.80 -22.99 -8.78
N ASP A 204 9.41 -23.82 -7.94
CA ASP A 204 9.05 -23.89 -6.53
C ASP A 204 9.45 -22.59 -5.82
N THR A 205 8.57 -22.11 -4.95
CA THR A 205 8.82 -20.96 -4.07
C THR A 205 9.06 -21.45 -2.64
N PRO A 206 10.32 -21.70 -2.25
CA PRO A 206 10.64 -22.15 -0.89
C PRO A 206 10.42 -21.05 0.16
N LYS A 207 10.37 -19.78 -0.26
CA LYS A 207 10.12 -18.60 0.58
C LYS A 207 9.36 -17.53 -0.20
N GLY A 208 8.76 -16.61 0.54
CA GLY A 208 7.99 -15.49 0.01
C GLY A 208 6.51 -15.81 -0.20
N THR A 209 5.74 -14.76 -0.44
CA THR A 209 4.31 -14.85 -0.79
C THR A 209 4.14 -14.36 -2.23
N PRO A 210 3.33 -15.01 -3.07
CA PRO A 210 3.05 -14.54 -4.43
C PRO A 210 2.62 -13.06 -4.43
N GLN A 211 3.45 -12.20 -5.02
CA GLN A 211 3.18 -10.76 -5.09
C GLN A 211 2.05 -10.52 -6.08
N GLY A 212 0.82 -10.29 -5.61
CA GLY A 212 -0.36 -10.14 -6.49
C GLY A 212 -1.53 -11.06 -6.15
N GLY A 213 -1.33 -12.00 -5.21
CA GLY A 213 -2.44 -12.72 -4.56
C GLY A 213 -3.35 -11.76 -3.79
N ILE A 214 -4.65 -12.05 -3.78
CA ILE A 214 -5.65 -11.24 -3.06
C ILE A 214 -5.47 -11.34 -1.54
N VAL A 215 -4.99 -12.49 -1.07
CA VAL A 215 -4.73 -12.77 0.36
C VAL A 215 -3.36 -12.27 0.83
N SER A 216 -2.41 -12.05 -0.08
CA SER A 216 -1.03 -11.67 0.28
C SER A 216 -0.95 -10.39 1.14
N PRO A 217 -1.76 -9.33 0.92
CA PRO A 217 -1.73 -8.13 1.76
C PRO A 217 -2.09 -8.36 3.24
N ILE A 218 -3.11 -9.19 3.52
CA ILE A 218 -3.49 -9.49 4.91
C ILE A 218 -2.43 -10.37 5.58
N LEU A 219 -1.89 -11.36 4.88
CA LEU A 219 -0.78 -12.18 5.39
C LEU A 219 0.45 -11.33 5.72
N ALA A 220 0.80 -10.39 4.84
CA ALA A 220 1.88 -9.43 5.07
C ALA A 220 1.67 -8.62 6.35
N ASN A 221 0.45 -8.13 6.58
CA ASN A 221 0.10 -7.39 7.77
C ASN A 221 0.16 -8.23 9.04
N ILE A 222 -0.32 -9.48 9.00
CA ILE A 222 -0.21 -10.44 10.11
C ILE A 222 1.26 -10.63 10.49
N TYR A 223 2.12 -10.91 9.51
CA TYR A 223 3.54 -11.11 9.75
C TYR A 223 4.20 -9.90 10.42
N LEU A 224 4.01 -8.70 9.83
CA LEU A 224 4.62 -7.48 10.36
C LEU A 224 4.01 -7.02 11.69
N HIS A 225 2.76 -7.40 11.96
CA HIS A 225 2.15 -7.14 13.25
C HIS A 225 2.92 -7.85 14.38
N TYR A 226 3.23 -9.13 14.22
CA TYR A 226 3.99 -9.87 15.24
C TYR A 226 5.49 -9.53 15.27
N VAL A 227 6.09 -9.32 14.10
CA VAL A 227 7.53 -9.06 13.99
C VAL A 227 7.90 -7.65 14.45
N LEU A 228 7.15 -6.65 13.99
CA LEU A 228 7.46 -5.23 14.16
C LEU A 228 6.50 -4.53 15.12
N ASP A 229 5.19 -4.54 14.85
CA ASP A 229 4.24 -3.69 15.58
C ASP A 229 4.19 -4.04 17.08
N LEU A 230 4.02 -5.33 17.41
CA LEU A 230 4.02 -5.80 18.80
C LEU A 230 5.37 -5.64 19.49
N TRP A 231 6.47 -5.85 18.77
CA TRP A 231 7.81 -5.64 19.31
C TRP A 231 8.05 -4.16 19.64
N PHE A 232 7.62 -3.26 18.76
CA PHE A 232 7.70 -1.81 18.99
C PHE A 232 6.89 -1.42 20.23
N GLU A 233 5.64 -1.88 20.32
CA GLU A 233 4.73 -1.52 21.40
C GLU A 233 5.18 -2.09 22.76
N LYS A 234 5.62 -3.35 22.80
CA LYS A 234 5.89 -4.06 24.06
C LYS A 234 7.33 -3.95 24.55
N VAL A 235 8.29 -3.75 23.64
CA VAL A 235 9.73 -3.74 23.97
C VAL A 235 10.34 -2.37 23.74
N VAL A 236 10.20 -1.81 22.52
CA VAL A 236 10.86 -0.54 22.16
C VAL A 236 10.33 0.60 23.01
N LYS A 237 9.00 0.81 23.03
CA LYS A 237 8.39 1.89 23.82
C LYS A 237 8.72 1.82 25.32
N LYS A 238 8.80 0.62 25.90
CA LYS A 238 9.12 0.45 27.32
C LYS A 238 10.59 0.73 27.65
N ARG A 239 11.48 0.55 26.68
CA ARG A 239 12.91 0.78 26.86
C ARG A 239 13.29 2.24 26.60
N CYS A 240 12.60 2.90 25.67
CA CYS A 240 12.89 4.28 25.33
C CYS A 240 12.74 5.18 26.56
N GLN A 241 13.70 6.07 26.76
CA GLN A 241 13.65 7.06 27.84
C GLN A 241 12.70 8.21 27.50
N GLY A 242 12.56 8.53 26.21
CA GLY A 242 11.63 9.54 25.71
C GLY A 242 10.44 8.95 24.96
N GLU A 243 9.64 9.84 24.36
CA GLU A 243 8.50 9.42 23.55
C GLU A 243 8.92 8.69 22.27
N ALA A 244 8.23 7.59 21.95
CA ALA A 244 8.46 6.76 20.78
C ALA A 244 7.14 6.38 20.10
N TYR A 245 7.05 6.58 18.78
CA TYR A 245 5.85 6.30 17.98
C TYR A 245 6.19 5.60 16.67
N LEU A 246 5.31 4.72 16.22
CA LEU A 246 5.42 3.99 14.95
C LEU A 246 4.25 4.37 14.05
N VAL A 247 4.51 4.62 12.76
CA VAL A 247 3.50 4.74 11.71
C VAL A 247 3.91 3.82 10.57
N ARG A 248 3.13 2.76 10.33
CA ARG A 248 3.40 1.75 9.30
C ARG A 248 2.33 1.75 8.22
N TYR A 249 2.76 1.70 6.97
CA TYR A 249 1.92 1.47 5.81
C TYR A 249 2.48 0.31 4.98
N ALA A 250 1.92 -0.89 5.20
CA ALA A 250 2.43 -2.14 4.63
C ALA A 250 3.89 -2.40 5.06
N ASP A 251 4.82 -2.41 4.09
CA ASP A 251 6.26 -2.60 4.26
C ASP A 251 7.03 -1.30 4.58
N ASP A 252 6.45 -0.15 4.27
CA ASP A 252 7.02 1.18 4.50
C ASP A 252 6.64 1.68 5.90
N PHE A 253 7.61 2.00 6.76
CA PHE A 253 7.33 2.46 8.11
C PHE A 253 8.28 3.55 8.59
N VAL A 254 7.72 4.44 9.41
CA VAL A 254 8.43 5.57 9.99
C VAL A 254 8.30 5.48 11.50
N CYS A 255 9.45 5.50 12.18
CA CYS A 255 9.51 5.56 13.64
C CYS A 255 9.93 6.96 14.08
N CYS A 256 9.25 7.51 15.07
CA CYS A 256 9.47 8.85 15.60
C CYS A 256 9.97 8.72 17.05
N PHE A 257 11.07 9.39 17.38
CA PHE A 257 11.71 9.34 18.69
C PHE A 257 11.99 10.74 19.23
N GLN A 258 11.94 10.89 20.55
CA GLN A 258 12.35 12.09 21.24
C GLN A 258 13.89 12.25 21.30
N ASN A 259 14.61 11.15 21.59
CA ASN A 259 16.05 11.16 21.82
C ASN A 259 16.81 10.48 20.68
N LYS A 260 18.03 10.94 20.43
CA LYS A 260 18.90 10.36 19.39
C LYS A 260 19.37 8.95 19.76
N SER A 261 19.72 8.74 21.03
CA SER A 261 20.17 7.45 21.57
C SER A 261 19.10 6.37 21.40
N ASP A 262 17.82 6.70 21.62
CA ASP A 262 16.70 5.79 21.42
C ASP A 262 16.56 5.38 19.94
N ALA A 263 16.75 6.33 19.02
CA ALA A 263 16.70 6.08 17.58
C ALA A 263 17.87 5.21 17.08
N GLU A 264 19.09 5.48 17.56
CA GLU A 264 20.30 4.70 17.23
C GLU A 264 20.20 3.28 17.77
N TRP A 265 19.74 3.14 19.01
CA TRP A 265 19.50 1.83 19.63
C TRP A 265 18.45 1.03 18.86
N PHE A 266 17.32 1.66 18.53
CA PHE A 266 16.26 1.02 17.74
C PHE A 266 16.80 0.55 16.39
N TYR A 267 17.56 1.38 15.68
CA TYR A 267 18.12 1.03 14.38
C TYR A 267 19.06 -0.18 14.45
N ALA A 268 19.96 -0.22 15.44
CA ALA A 268 20.84 -1.37 15.65
C ALA A 268 20.06 -2.67 15.93
N ASN A 269 19.03 -2.59 16.79
CA ASN A 269 18.25 -3.76 17.20
C ASN A 269 17.21 -4.18 16.16
N LEU A 270 16.77 -3.26 15.29
CA LEU A 270 15.84 -3.55 14.20
C LEU A 270 16.44 -4.56 13.22
N ARG A 271 17.73 -4.43 12.91
CA ARG A 271 18.44 -5.38 12.04
C ARG A 271 18.45 -6.79 12.65
N GLU A 272 18.84 -6.91 13.91
CA GLU A 272 18.85 -8.20 14.60
C GLU A 272 17.44 -8.77 14.73
N ARG A 273 16.45 -7.92 15.02
CA ARG A 273 15.04 -8.32 15.14
C ARG A 273 14.53 -8.91 13.83
N LEU A 274 14.74 -8.24 12.71
CA LEU A 274 14.27 -8.70 11.40
C LEU A 274 14.98 -9.96 10.93
N ASN A 275 16.30 -10.07 11.17
CA ASN A 275 17.08 -11.26 10.84
C ASN A 275 16.54 -12.53 11.54
N LYS A 276 16.03 -12.41 12.78
CA LYS A 276 15.39 -13.56 13.48
C LYS A 276 14.17 -14.14 12.75
N PHE A 277 13.56 -13.35 11.87
CA PHE A 277 12.42 -13.74 11.06
C PHE A 277 12.75 -13.79 9.57
N ASN A 278 14.03 -13.99 9.21
CA ASN A 278 14.53 -14.08 7.84
C ASN A 278 14.19 -12.86 6.96
N LEU A 279 14.07 -11.68 7.57
CA LEU A 279 13.86 -10.40 6.88
C LEU A 279 15.10 -9.53 6.96
N GLU A 280 15.32 -8.71 5.92
CA GLU A 280 16.45 -7.78 5.83
C GLU A 280 15.98 -6.32 5.75
N VAL A 281 16.69 -5.42 6.43
CA VAL A 281 16.51 -3.97 6.30
C VAL A 281 17.15 -3.49 4.99
N ALA A 282 16.49 -2.58 4.29
CA ALA A 282 17.10 -1.86 3.17
C ALA A 282 18.01 -0.74 3.71
N GLU A 283 19.28 -1.07 4.02
CA GLU A 283 20.25 -0.13 4.59
C GLU A 283 20.44 1.12 3.71
N GLU A 284 20.34 1.00 2.38
CA GLU A 284 20.50 2.14 1.48
C GLU A 284 19.39 3.20 1.60
N LYS A 285 18.23 2.80 2.13
CA LYS A 285 17.07 3.66 2.33
C LYS A 285 16.88 4.05 3.78
N THR A 286 17.40 3.26 4.71
CA THR A 286 17.12 3.45 6.13
C THR A 286 18.03 4.51 6.72
N ARG A 287 17.45 5.55 7.34
CA ARG A 287 18.22 6.72 7.83
C ARG A 287 17.65 7.27 9.11
N ILE A 288 18.54 7.71 10.00
CA ILE A 288 18.20 8.50 11.18
C ILE A 288 18.29 9.98 10.81
N ILE A 289 17.21 10.71 11.02
CA ILE A 289 17.03 12.09 10.55
C ILE A 289 16.64 12.95 11.74
N ALA A 290 17.39 14.01 12.02
CA ALA A 290 16.97 15.04 12.96
C ALA A 290 15.77 15.81 12.36
N PHE A 291 14.57 15.58 12.90
CA PHE A 291 13.33 16.09 12.36
C PHE A 291 12.34 16.40 13.49
N GLY A 292 11.89 17.66 13.56
CA GLY A 292 11.03 18.14 14.64
C GLY A 292 11.28 19.61 14.97
N ARG A 293 10.77 20.04 16.13
CA ARG A 293 10.82 21.45 16.56
C ARG A 293 12.25 21.99 16.69
N PHE A 294 13.19 21.14 17.08
CA PHE A 294 14.60 21.52 17.30
C PHE A 294 15.50 21.25 16.09
N ALA A 295 14.99 20.63 15.02
CA ALA A 295 15.80 20.25 13.85
C ALA A 295 16.51 21.45 13.19
N ASP A 296 15.91 22.63 13.18
CA ASP A 296 16.56 23.85 12.65
C ASP A 296 17.73 24.33 13.52
N LYS A 297 17.61 24.23 14.84
CA LYS A 297 18.71 24.57 15.77
C LYS A 297 19.85 23.55 15.64
N GLU A 298 19.51 22.27 15.51
CA GLU A 298 20.47 21.18 15.40
C GLU A 298 21.21 21.20 14.05
N SER A 299 20.48 21.46 12.96
CA SER A 299 21.07 21.70 11.62
C SER A 299 22.07 22.84 11.65
N LYS A 300 21.73 23.96 12.30
CA LYS A 300 22.63 25.11 12.44
C LYS A 300 23.88 24.79 13.26
N LYS A 301 23.73 24.03 14.36
CA LYS A 301 24.87 23.52 15.14
C LYS A 301 25.80 22.62 14.31
N GLN A 302 25.25 21.86 13.36
CA GLN A 302 25.99 21.01 12.44
C GLN A 302 26.48 21.74 11.17
N GLY A 303 26.39 23.07 11.11
CA GLY A 303 26.84 23.87 9.96
C GLY A 303 25.97 23.73 8.70
N ARG A 304 24.79 23.09 8.78
CA ARG A 304 23.89 22.88 7.65
C ARG A 304 22.89 24.03 7.52
N LYS A 305 22.69 24.51 6.27
CA LYS A 305 21.78 25.63 5.96
C LYS A 305 20.29 25.32 6.15
N LYS A 306 19.88 24.04 6.06
CA LYS A 306 18.47 23.63 6.18
C LYS A 306 18.35 22.27 6.88
N PRO A 307 17.27 22.05 7.65
CA PRO A 307 16.94 20.74 8.18
C PRO A 307 16.80 19.69 7.08
N ASP A 308 17.07 18.43 7.45
CA ASP A 308 16.88 17.30 6.56
C ASP A 308 15.40 17.06 6.25
N THR A 309 15.14 16.30 5.18
CA THR A 309 13.81 15.94 4.70
C THR A 309 13.71 14.44 4.49
N PHE A 310 12.53 13.87 4.68
CA PHE A 310 12.29 12.45 4.41
C PHE A 310 11.10 12.25 3.47
N ASP A 311 11.11 11.15 2.73
CA ASP A 311 10.07 10.81 1.77
C ASP A 311 9.21 9.67 2.35
N PHE A 312 7.91 9.90 2.54
CA PHE A 312 6.99 8.86 3.03
C PHE A 312 5.67 8.93 2.25
N LEU A 313 5.14 7.78 1.83
CA LEU A 313 3.89 7.66 1.07
C LEU A 313 3.79 8.55 -0.19
N GLY A 314 4.94 8.83 -0.80
CA GLY A 314 5.05 9.65 -2.02
C GLY A 314 5.14 11.16 -1.79
N PHE A 315 5.23 11.60 -0.54
CA PHE A 315 5.42 13.00 -0.16
C PHE A 315 6.78 13.22 0.50
N THR A 316 7.44 14.32 0.14
CA THR A 316 8.60 14.84 0.86
C THR A 316 8.12 15.71 2.01
N HIS A 317 8.47 15.32 3.23
CA HIS A 317 8.18 16.01 4.47
C HIS A 317 9.35 16.93 4.82
N TYR A 318 9.05 18.17 5.18
CA TYR A 318 10.07 19.14 5.57
C TYR A 318 9.58 20.06 6.69
N CYS A 319 10.50 20.38 7.59
CA CYS A 319 10.26 21.30 8.69
C CYS A 319 10.11 22.73 8.15
N SER A 320 9.09 23.44 8.64
CA SER A 320 8.80 24.84 8.28
C SER A 320 8.16 25.57 9.46
N LYS A 321 7.77 26.82 9.23
CA LYS A 321 7.00 27.62 10.18
C LYS A 321 5.67 28.06 9.57
N SER A 322 4.67 28.21 10.43
CA SER A 322 3.40 28.86 10.11
C SER A 322 3.61 30.37 9.90
N LYS A 323 2.58 31.06 9.37
CA LYS A 323 2.60 32.54 9.27
C LYS A 323 2.79 33.21 10.63
N LYS A 324 2.34 32.57 11.72
CA LYS A 324 2.47 33.04 13.10
C LYS A 324 3.78 32.57 13.77
N GLY A 325 4.72 31.98 13.03
CA GLY A 325 6.02 31.54 13.55
C GLY A 325 6.07 30.15 14.20
N TRP A 326 4.91 29.53 14.51
CA TRP A 326 4.85 28.17 15.07
C TRP A 326 5.47 27.13 14.15
N PHE A 327 6.14 26.13 14.73
CA PHE A 327 6.66 24.97 14.00
C PHE A 327 5.54 24.24 13.26
N ARG A 328 5.83 23.81 12.02
CA ARG A 328 4.90 23.11 11.16
C ARG A 328 5.63 22.14 10.23
N VAL A 329 5.05 20.98 9.99
CA VAL A 329 5.53 20.04 8.96
C VAL A 329 4.77 20.32 7.67
N LYS A 330 5.50 20.75 6.64
CA LYS A 330 4.94 20.93 5.30
C LYS A 330 5.28 19.75 4.41
N ARG A 331 4.43 19.51 3.43
CA ARG A 331 4.56 18.40 2.48
C ARG A 331 4.52 18.90 1.05
N LYS A 332 5.27 18.24 0.19
CA LYS A 332 5.17 18.38 -1.26
C LYS A 332 5.25 17.03 -1.93
N THR A 333 4.69 16.89 -3.13
CA THR A 333 4.88 15.65 -3.91
C THR A 333 6.38 15.36 -4.06
N SER A 334 6.80 14.14 -3.73
CA SER A 334 8.19 13.73 -3.88
C SER A 334 8.65 13.89 -5.32
N GLN A 335 9.89 14.34 -5.51
CA GLN A 335 10.43 14.59 -6.87
C GLN A 335 10.38 13.33 -7.74
N LYS A 336 10.63 12.16 -7.14
CA LYS A 336 10.55 10.86 -7.82
C LYS A 336 9.14 10.59 -8.35
N LYS A 337 8.11 10.74 -7.50
CA LYS A 337 6.71 10.51 -7.89
C LYS A 337 6.19 11.58 -8.86
N TYR A 338 6.60 12.82 -8.67
CA TYR A 338 6.28 13.92 -9.59
C TYR A 338 6.80 13.65 -11.01
N ARG A 339 8.08 13.30 -11.13
CA ARG A 339 8.71 12.95 -12.42
C ARG A 339 8.09 11.71 -13.05
N SER A 340 7.84 10.67 -12.26
CA SER A 340 7.18 9.44 -12.70
C SER A 340 5.77 9.74 -13.26
N SER A 341 4.99 10.56 -12.57
CA SER A 341 3.63 10.93 -13.00
C SER A 341 3.64 11.70 -14.31
N LEU A 342 4.55 12.66 -14.48
CA LEU A 342 4.75 13.37 -15.75
C LEU A 342 5.17 12.43 -16.87
N LEU A 343 6.07 11.48 -16.59
CA LEU A 343 6.51 10.50 -17.58
C LEU A 343 5.34 9.59 -18.00
N LYS A 344 4.50 9.15 -17.07
CA LYS A 344 3.28 8.38 -17.38
C LYS A 344 2.34 9.17 -18.27
N CYS A 345 2.07 10.44 -17.95
CA CYS A 345 1.26 11.31 -18.81
C CYS A 345 1.88 11.45 -20.21
N LYS A 346 3.20 11.67 -20.30
CA LYS A 346 3.93 11.78 -21.55
C LYS A 346 3.83 10.51 -22.40
N THR A 347 4.07 9.36 -21.80
CA THR A 347 4.02 8.06 -22.47
C THR A 347 2.59 7.73 -22.92
N TRP A 348 1.59 8.04 -22.09
CA TRP A 348 0.19 7.85 -22.47
C TRP A 348 -0.21 8.74 -23.65
N LEU A 349 0.12 10.04 -23.61
CA LEU A 349 -0.14 10.98 -24.72
C LEU A 349 0.53 10.52 -26.02
N ARG A 350 1.77 10.01 -25.94
CA ARG A 350 2.48 9.43 -27.09
C ARG A 350 1.78 8.23 -27.71
N LYS A 351 1.15 7.38 -26.89
CA LYS A 351 0.41 6.22 -27.39
C LYS A 351 -0.94 6.60 -28.03
N HIS A 352 -1.47 7.78 -27.72
CA HIS A 352 -2.80 8.23 -28.16
C HIS A 352 -2.70 9.43 -29.11
N LEU A 353 -1.64 9.49 -29.92
CA LEU A 353 -1.41 10.60 -30.85
C LEU A 353 -2.47 10.68 -31.95
N ILE A 354 -2.97 9.54 -32.39
CA ILE A 354 -3.94 9.44 -33.49
C ILE A 354 -5.39 9.47 -32.95
N SER A 355 -5.59 9.20 -31.65
CA SER A 355 -6.90 9.11 -31.01
C SER A 355 -7.69 10.43 -31.06
N PRO A 356 -9.03 10.40 -31.12
CA PRO A 356 -9.86 11.61 -31.15
C PRO A 356 -9.55 12.59 -30.02
N THR A 357 -9.61 13.89 -30.32
CA THR A 357 -9.22 14.96 -29.38
C THR A 357 -10.07 14.96 -28.11
N ASP A 358 -11.38 14.77 -28.26
CA ASP A 358 -12.33 14.77 -27.13
C ASP A 358 -12.05 13.61 -26.19
N TYR A 359 -11.84 12.41 -26.73
CA TYR A 359 -11.43 11.23 -25.97
C TYR A 359 -10.12 11.48 -25.20
N VAL A 360 -9.11 12.08 -25.85
CA VAL A 360 -7.83 12.37 -25.20
C VAL A 360 -8.03 13.32 -24.01
N ILE A 361 -8.92 14.30 -24.11
CA ILE A 361 -9.16 15.26 -23.05
C ILE A 361 -9.94 14.65 -21.91
N GLU A 362 -11.02 13.95 -22.19
CA GLU A 362 -11.83 13.28 -21.17
C GLU A 362 -10.96 12.33 -20.33
N MET A 363 -10.16 11.50 -20.99
CA MET A 363 -9.23 10.61 -20.31
C MET A 363 -8.14 11.36 -19.54
N LEU A 364 -7.68 12.51 -20.04
CA LEU A 364 -6.72 13.35 -19.33
C LEU A 364 -7.35 14.02 -18.10
N GLN A 365 -8.61 14.45 -18.18
CA GLN A 365 -9.37 14.99 -17.05
C GLN A 365 -9.48 13.94 -15.94
N ILE A 366 -9.87 12.70 -16.27
CA ILE A 366 -9.94 11.59 -15.31
C ILE A 366 -8.58 11.33 -14.66
N LYS A 367 -7.49 11.28 -15.46
CA LYS A 367 -6.13 11.06 -14.94
C LYS A 367 -5.67 12.19 -14.02
N LEU A 368 -5.94 13.44 -14.38
CA LEU A 368 -5.61 14.61 -13.57
C LEU A 368 -6.41 14.65 -12.28
N GLN A 369 -7.71 14.36 -12.32
CA GLN A 369 -8.55 14.25 -11.12
C GLN A 369 -8.01 13.18 -10.17
N GLY A 370 -7.64 12.01 -10.68
CA GLY A 370 -7.01 10.96 -9.86
C GLY A 370 -5.71 11.43 -9.19
N TYR A 371 -4.86 12.14 -9.94
CA TYR A 371 -3.64 12.73 -9.39
C TYR A 371 -3.94 13.76 -8.30
N TYR A 372 -4.92 14.65 -8.51
CA TYR A 372 -5.28 15.66 -7.51
C TYR A 372 -5.97 15.07 -6.29
N ARG A 373 -6.78 14.01 -6.41
CA ARG A 373 -7.40 13.37 -5.25
C ARG A 373 -6.37 12.81 -4.27
N TYR A 374 -5.24 12.30 -4.77
CA TYR A 374 -4.16 11.78 -3.93
C TYR A 374 -3.18 12.90 -3.49
N TYR A 375 -2.62 13.66 -4.42
CA TYR A 375 -1.60 14.66 -4.10
C TYR A 375 -2.18 16.00 -3.64
N GLY A 376 -3.49 16.19 -3.70
CA GLY A 376 -4.22 17.37 -3.25
C GLY A 376 -4.31 17.47 -1.73
N ILE A 377 -3.16 17.49 -1.06
CA ILE A 377 -3.04 17.63 0.38
C ILE A 377 -2.66 19.07 0.77
N THR A 378 -2.94 19.45 2.01
CA THR A 378 -2.52 20.75 2.58
C THR A 378 -1.04 21.04 2.27
N ASP A 379 -0.74 22.28 1.88
CA ASP A 379 0.58 22.81 1.45
C ASP A 379 1.12 22.39 0.07
N ASN A 380 0.48 21.46 -0.64
CA ASN A 380 1.00 20.98 -1.91
C ASN A 380 0.48 21.73 -3.16
N SER A 381 -0.29 22.81 -2.99
CA SER A 381 -1.00 23.51 -4.08
C SER A 381 -0.07 23.98 -5.21
N THR A 382 1.12 24.48 -4.90
CA THR A 382 2.11 24.92 -5.89
C THR A 382 2.58 23.78 -6.78
N ALA A 383 2.81 22.58 -6.22
CA ALA A 383 3.23 21.43 -7.02
C ALA A 383 2.11 20.97 -7.96
N LEU A 384 0.84 21.02 -7.52
CA LEU A 384 -0.31 20.69 -8.36
C LEU A 384 -0.46 21.66 -9.52
N ARG A 385 -0.29 22.96 -9.28
CA ARG A 385 -0.31 23.99 -10.32
C ARG A 385 0.78 23.75 -11.36
N ASN A 386 2.02 23.57 -10.89
CA ASN A 386 3.15 23.27 -11.76
C ASN A 386 2.96 21.97 -12.57
N PHE A 387 2.30 20.97 -11.99
CA PHE A 387 1.96 19.74 -12.68
C PHE A 387 0.94 19.99 -13.81
N CYS A 388 -0.14 20.70 -13.49
CA CYS A 388 -1.17 21.11 -14.46
C CYS A 388 -0.56 21.91 -15.62
N ASP A 389 0.31 22.88 -15.32
CA ASP A 389 0.97 23.70 -16.34
C ASP A 389 1.88 22.88 -17.25
N LYS A 390 2.64 21.92 -16.68
CA LYS A 390 3.47 21.01 -17.47
C LYS A 390 2.63 20.09 -18.35
N VAL A 391 1.51 19.57 -17.83
CA VAL A 391 0.59 18.74 -18.62
C VAL A 391 -0.04 19.55 -19.74
N ARG A 392 -0.48 20.79 -19.48
CA ARG A 392 -1.00 21.72 -20.48
C ARG A 392 0.01 21.98 -21.61
N ARG A 393 1.25 22.33 -21.27
CA ARG A 393 2.32 22.52 -22.27
C ARG A 393 2.62 21.24 -23.05
N MET A 394 2.54 20.08 -22.39
CA MET A 394 2.76 18.79 -23.03
C MET A 394 1.64 18.44 -24.02
N LEU A 395 0.38 18.70 -23.66
CA LEU A 395 -0.77 18.50 -24.52
C LEU A 395 -0.67 19.39 -25.77
N PHE A 396 -0.34 20.68 -25.60
CA PHE A 396 -0.07 21.59 -26.71
C PHE A 396 1.01 21.07 -27.66
N LYS A 397 2.13 20.58 -27.10
CA LYS A 397 3.23 20.00 -27.88
C LYS A 397 2.78 18.79 -28.71
N TRP A 398 1.98 17.91 -28.14
CA TRP A 398 1.56 16.68 -28.82
C TRP A 398 0.44 16.91 -29.83
N PHE A 399 -0.48 17.85 -29.60
CA PHE A 399 -1.48 18.24 -30.59
C PHE A 399 -0.84 18.78 -31.86
N ASN A 400 0.20 19.60 -31.73
CA ASN A 400 0.99 20.10 -32.87
C ASN A 400 1.93 19.06 -33.51
N ARG A 401 1.94 17.81 -33.00
CA ARG A 401 2.68 16.69 -33.59
C ARG A 401 1.77 15.61 -34.20
N ARG A 402 0.45 15.83 -34.20
CA ARG A 402 -0.53 14.89 -34.79
C ARG A 402 -0.54 14.94 -36.31
N SER A 403 -0.20 16.08 -36.90
CA SER A 403 -0.12 16.28 -38.34
C SER A 403 1.22 16.91 -38.74
N GLN A 404 1.58 16.80 -40.01
CA GLN A 404 2.80 17.40 -40.59
C GLN A 404 2.76 18.94 -40.62
N ARG A 405 1.59 19.55 -40.34
CA ARG A 405 1.40 21.01 -40.28
C ARG A 405 1.15 21.44 -38.83
N LYS A 406 1.84 22.48 -38.35
CA LYS A 406 1.53 23.11 -37.06
C LYS A 406 0.20 23.86 -37.17
N SER A 407 -0.91 23.21 -36.86
CA SER A 407 -2.24 23.79 -37.03
C SER A 407 -2.70 24.67 -35.85
N MET A 408 -2.13 24.50 -34.67
CA MET A 408 -2.61 25.12 -33.43
C MET A 408 -1.59 26.10 -32.82
N ASN A 409 -1.85 27.40 -32.91
CA ASN A 409 -1.10 28.41 -32.16
C ASN A 409 -1.59 28.46 -30.68
N TRP A 410 -0.85 29.16 -29.81
CA TRP A 410 -1.15 29.17 -28.38
C TRP A 410 -2.52 29.78 -28.06
N ASP A 411 -2.94 30.83 -28.78
CA ASP A 411 -4.23 31.48 -28.56
C ASP A 411 -5.42 30.61 -28.95
N LYS A 412 -5.33 29.90 -30.09
CA LYS A 412 -6.34 28.90 -30.47
C LYS A 412 -6.38 27.76 -29.46
N TYR A 413 -5.23 27.34 -28.93
CA TYR A 413 -5.16 26.33 -27.88
C TYR A 413 -5.78 26.79 -26.55
N VAL A 414 -5.58 28.05 -26.16
CA VAL A 414 -6.23 28.63 -24.97
C VAL A 414 -7.74 28.66 -25.16
N ARG A 415 -8.24 29.12 -26.32
CA ARG A 415 -9.68 29.10 -26.64
C ARG A 415 -10.25 27.68 -26.61
N PHE A 416 -9.51 26.73 -27.16
CA PHE A 416 -9.87 25.31 -27.12
C PHE A 416 -9.99 24.78 -25.69
N LEU A 417 -9.02 25.07 -24.83
CA LEU A 417 -9.06 24.70 -23.41
C LEU A 417 -10.14 25.43 -22.62
N ASN A 418 -10.58 26.61 -23.05
CA ASN A 418 -11.72 27.28 -22.41
C ASN A 418 -13.03 26.52 -22.69
N LYS A 419 -13.17 25.92 -23.90
CA LYS A 419 -14.29 25.05 -24.24
C LYS A 419 -14.18 23.67 -23.57
N HIS A 420 -12.96 23.15 -23.42
CA HIS A 420 -12.68 21.85 -22.80
C HIS A 420 -11.71 22.01 -21.60
N PRO A 421 -12.20 22.52 -20.45
CA PRO A 421 -11.34 22.87 -19.33
C PRO A 421 -10.68 21.64 -18.69
N LEU A 422 -9.36 21.71 -18.50
CA LEU A 422 -8.66 20.75 -17.67
C LEU A 422 -8.94 21.06 -16.19
N PRO A 423 -9.11 20.04 -15.33
CA PRO A 423 -9.31 20.25 -13.91
C PRO A 423 -8.14 21.03 -13.30
N LYS A 424 -8.47 22.03 -12.49
CA LYS A 424 -7.47 22.80 -11.72
C LYS A 424 -7.07 21.98 -10.49
N GLY A 425 -5.79 22.04 -10.12
CA GLY A 425 -5.30 21.44 -8.89
C GLY A 425 -5.97 22.08 -7.67
N ARG A 426 -6.70 21.29 -6.90
CA ARG A 426 -7.35 21.69 -5.64
C ARG A 426 -6.83 20.84 -4.49
N ILE A 427 -6.97 21.36 -3.27
CA ILE A 427 -6.72 20.60 -2.05
C ILE A 427 -8.03 19.85 -1.74
N TYR A 428 -7.93 18.53 -1.60
CA TYR A 428 -9.02 17.62 -1.26
C TYR A 428 -8.89 17.06 0.15
N VAL A 429 -7.69 17.09 0.72
CA VAL A 429 -7.38 16.46 2.00
C VAL A 429 -6.78 17.50 2.92
N ASP A 430 -7.49 17.81 3.99
CA ASP A 430 -6.92 18.56 5.09
C ASP A 430 -6.15 17.63 6.03
N ILE A 431 -4.85 17.89 6.21
CA ILE A 431 -3.99 17.12 7.12
C ILE A 431 -4.34 17.31 8.61
N TYR A 432 -5.06 18.38 8.95
CA TYR A 432 -5.43 18.70 10.33
C TYR A 432 -6.72 18.05 10.79
N ASP A 433 -7.55 17.63 9.84
CA ASP A 433 -8.79 16.92 10.09
C ASP A 433 -8.49 15.44 10.38
N VAL A 434 -8.07 15.15 11.62
CA VAL A 434 -7.73 13.80 12.05
C VAL A 434 -8.88 13.21 12.86
N ARG A 435 -9.37 12.04 12.45
CA ARG A 435 -10.39 11.30 13.21
C ARG A 435 -9.85 10.97 14.61
N PRO A 436 -10.59 11.27 15.69
CA PRO A 436 -10.14 11.01 17.06
C PRO A 436 -9.79 9.54 17.32
N GLU A 437 -10.51 8.61 16.68
CA GLU A 437 -10.29 7.17 16.75
C GLU A 437 -8.88 6.75 16.33
N LEU A 438 -8.26 7.48 15.38
CA LEU A 438 -6.90 7.17 14.90
C LEU A 438 -5.79 7.66 15.85
N LEU A 439 -6.16 8.46 16.85
CA LEU A 439 -5.24 9.03 17.85
C LEU A 439 -5.35 8.33 19.21
N SER A 440 -6.27 7.35 19.34
CA SER A 440 -6.53 6.57 20.56
C SER A 440 -5.24 6.04 21.22
N TYR A 441 -4.33 5.48 20.41
CA TYR A 441 -3.09 4.84 20.84
C TYR A 441 -1.92 5.81 21.12
N LEU A 442 -2.13 7.11 20.89
CA LEU A 442 -1.14 8.16 21.17
C LEU A 442 -1.34 8.80 22.55
N LYS A 443 -2.33 8.34 23.32
CA LYS A 443 -2.62 8.83 24.67
C LYS A 443 -1.55 8.43 25.65
#